data_AF-A0A951R2W3-F1
#
_entry.id   AF-A0A951R2W3-F1
#
_cell.length_a   1.000
_cell.length_b   1.000
_cell.length_c   1.000
_cell.angle_alpha   90.00
_cell.angle_beta   90.00
_cell.angle_gamma   90.00
#
_symmetry.space_group_name_H-M   'P 1'
#
loop_
_entity.id
_entity.type
_entity.pdbx_description
1 polymer ?
#
loop_
_entity_poly.entity_id
_entity_poly.type
_entity_poly.pdbx_seq_one_letter_code
_entity_poly.pdbx_strand_id
1 'polypeptide(L)'
;MLKKFLKDAVILTAGKPAEDIVDLLDTSGYVNEFIIAKKLNLTINQVRNILYKISGQGLVSSVRKKDKRKGWYTYFWRIEILKSLEFVRDTLIKKIEQMNNQIKSRETKRFYSCERCNLELNEENALLYDFTCNECGAIFTLKDNTKLIREMKRNIDKLSKDLAFVEEELTKERSKIDKKKLRGLKKEEKIKKEKSFKKKELNKKEKAKRMSKKETSLKKNKTLKKNVSLKKTSKTKPVSKAKIKPVKKVQNKKKIPANIKKISKKEKVGVKKVQNKKKSTRNQTKS
;
A
#
# COMPACT_ATOMS: atom_id res chain seq x y z
N MET A 1 27.21 -0.23 1.08
CA MET A 1 26.13 -0.32 0.06
C MET A 1 24.81 -0.14 0.78
N LEU A 2 23.86 -1.09 0.80
CA LEU A 2 22.52 -1.03 1.42
C LEU A 2 22.19 0.15 2.36
N LYS A 3 22.85 0.27 3.52
CA LYS A 3 22.62 1.38 4.47
C LYS A 3 22.75 2.78 3.86
N LYS A 4 23.68 3.00 2.91
CA LYS A 4 23.81 4.24 2.15
C LYS A 4 22.52 4.52 1.37
N PHE A 5 22.04 3.57 0.56
CA PHE A 5 20.83 3.74 -0.23
C PHE A 5 19.57 3.93 0.66
N LEU A 6 19.49 3.27 1.82
CA LEU A 6 18.41 3.50 2.79
C LEU A 6 18.47 4.91 3.40
N LYS A 7 19.67 5.42 3.70
CA LYS A 7 19.90 6.82 4.10
C LYS A 7 19.53 7.79 2.98
N ASP A 8 20.00 7.56 1.76
CA ASP A 8 19.69 8.36 0.57
C ASP A 8 18.15 8.45 0.35
N ALA A 9 17.42 7.33 0.45
CA ALA A 9 15.96 7.28 0.34
C ALA A 9 15.25 8.20 1.35
N VAL A 10 15.73 8.19 2.59
CA VAL A 10 15.16 8.96 3.70
C VAL A 10 15.56 10.44 3.62
N ILE A 11 16.80 10.75 3.26
CA ILE A 11 17.27 12.13 3.00
C ILE A 11 16.46 12.77 1.87
N LEU A 12 16.20 12.03 0.78
CA LEU A 12 15.38 12.49 -0.35
C LEU A 12 13.90 12.75 0.03
N THR A 13 13.42 12.16 1.12
CA THR A 13 11.99 12.23 1.54
C THR A 13 11.74 13.19 2.69
N ALA A 14 12.65 13.26 3.66
CA ALA A 14 12.49 14.04 4.89
C ALA A 14 13.64 15.02 5.17
N GLY A 15 14.67 15.05 4.34
CA GLY A 15 15.84 15.92 4.46
C GLY A 15 16.95 15.32 5.33
N LYS A 16 18.11 16.01 5.36
CA LYS A 16 19.32 15.58 6.09
C LYS A 16 19.10 15.17 7.56
N PRO A 17 18.31 15.86 8.42
CA PRO A 17 18.14 15.45 9.82
C PRO A 17 17.36 14.13 10.02
N ALA A 18 16.90 13.50 8.94
CA ALA A 18 16.29 12.17 9.01
C ALA A 18 17.29 11.01 8.78
N GLU A 19 18.54 11.29 8.42
CA GLU A 19 19.55 10.28 8.09
C GLU A 19 19.73 9.24 9.22
N ASP A 20 19.91 9.71 10.46
CA ASP A 20 20.21 8.88 11.63
C ASP A 20 19.02 8.03 12.10
N ILE A 21 17.80 8.35 11.63
CA ILE A 21 16.60 7.52 11.87
C ILE A 21 16.82 6.12 11.27
N VAL A 22 17.54 6.01 10.14
CA VAL A 22 17.76 4.75 9.42
C VAL A 22 18.57 3.76 10.25
N ASP A 23 19.65 4.21 10.90
CA ASP A 23 20.49 3.34 11.75
C ASP A 23 19.75 2.83 12.99
N LEU A 24 18.65 3.47 13.39
CA LEU A 24 17.74 2.97 14.42
C LEU A 24 16.71 1.98 13.84
N LEU A 25 16.11 2.29 12.68
CA LEU A 25 15.04 1.50 12.06
C LEU A 25 15.51 0.24 11.31
N ASP A 26 16.79 0.14 10.95
CA ASP A 26 17.42 -1.06 10.36
C ASP A 26 17.52 -2.24 11.36
N THR A 27 17.27 -1.98 12.65
CA THR A 27 17.13 -3.03 13.67
C THR A 27 16.07 -4.05 13.25
N SER A 28 16.34 -5.35 13.42
CA SER A 28 15.49 -6.46 12.94
C SER A 28 14.04 -6.52 13.50
N GLY A 29 13.73 -5.69 14.51
CA GLY A 29 12.46 -5.61 15.22
C GLY A 29 11.59 -4.40 14.84
N TYR A 30 10.76 -3.97 15.79
CA TYR A 30 9.85 -2.82 15.68
C TYR A 30 10.21 -1.79 16.75
N VAL A 31 10.56 -0.58 16.35
CA VAL A 31 11.12 0.47 17.23
C VAL A 31 10.06 1.48 17.62
N ASN A 32 10.05 1.89 18.89
CA ASN A 32 9.09 2.87 19.42
C ASN A 32 9.56 4.31 19.14
N GLU A 33 8.66 5.19 18.72
CA GLU A 33 8.94 6.61 18.43
C GLU A 33 9.60 7.37 19.60
N PHE A 34 9.25 7.05 20.85
CA PHE A 34 9.90 7.64 22.03
C PHE A 34 11.39 7.27 22.16
N ILE A 35 11.80 6.08 21.68
CA ILE A 35 13.20 5.64 21.69
C ILE A 35 13.98 6.37 20.59
N ILE A 36 13.36 6.59 19.44
CA ILE A 36 13.93 7.37 18.33
C ILE A 36 14.17 8.82 18.77
N ALA A 37 13.16 9.46 19.37
CA ALA A 37 13.27 10.81 19.94
C ALA A 37 14.41 10.92 20.96
N LYS A 38 14.49 10.01 21.95
CA LYS A 38 15.55 10.02 22.97
C LYS A 38 16.95 9.76 22.39
N LYS A 39 17.09 8.94 21.35
CA LYS A 39 18.41 8.65 20.74
C LYS A 39 18.93 9.75 19.81
N LEU A 40 18.03 10.51 19.18
CA LEU A 40 18.38 11.58 18.25
C LEU A 40 18.36 12.98 18.88
N ASN A 41 18.05 13.09 20.18
CA ASN A 41 17.83 14.35 20.89
C ASN A 41 16.80 15.28 20.21
N LEU A 42 15.83 14.69 19.50
CA LEU A 42 14.76 15.39 18.79
C LEU A 42 13.46 15.36 19.61
N THR A 43 12.63 16.40 19.46
CA THR A 43 11.27 16.37 20.03
C THR A 43 10.44 15.28 19.35
N ILE A 44 9.50 14.70 20.10
CA ILE A 44 8.61 13.64 19.60
C ILE A 44 7.81 14.13 18.37
N ASN A 45 7.46 15.42 18.32
CA ASN A 45 6.72 16.00 17.20
C ASN A 45 7.57 16.14 15.92
N GLN A 46 8.86 16.49 16.03
CA GLN A 46 9.80 16.45 14.90
C GLN A 46 9.95 15.01 14.38
N VAL A 47 10.14 14.04 15.27
CA VAL A 47 10.26 12.62 14.92
C VAL A 47 8.99 12.10 14.23
N ARG A 48 7.79 12.42 14.74
CA ARG A 48 6.52 12.05 14.09
C ARG A 48 6.38 12.67 12.70
N ASN A 49 6.70 13.95 12.52
CA ASN A 49 6.66 14.62 11.21
C ASN A 49 7.59 13.91 10.20
N ILE A 50 8.83 13.60 10.60
CA ILE A 50 9.79 12.83 9.80
C ILE A 50 9.22 11.44 9.46
N LEU A 51 8.75 10.67 10.46
CA LEU A 51 8.19 9.33 10.27
C LEU A 51 6.94 9.34 9.38
N TYR A 52 6.07 10.35 9.47
CA TYR A 52 4.90 10.47 8.60
C TYR A 52 5.27 10.79 7.15
N LYS A 53 6.26 11.65 6.90
CA LYS A 53 6.79 11.89 5.53
C LYS A 53 7.35 10.59 4.92
N ILE A 54 8.20 9.90 5.67
CA ILE A 54 8.83 8.63 5.27
C ILE A 54 7.78 7.53 5.05
N SER A 55 6.77 7.45 5.92
CA SER A 55 5.64 6.52 5.79
C SER A 55 4.71 6.86 4.62
N GLY A 56 4.59 8.13 4.22
CA GLY A 56 3.81 8.57 3.07
C GLY A 56 4.37 8.04 1.74
N GLN A 57 5.70 7.91 1.64
CA GLN A 57 6.38 7.23 0.52
C GLN A 57 6.47 5.69 0.70
N GLY A 58 5.82 5.14 1.74
CA GLY A 58 5.77 3.70 1.99
C GLY A 58 7.09 3.05 2.45
N LEU A 59 8.13 3.84 2.74
CA LEU A 59 9.47 3.38 3.12
C LEU A 59 9.52 2.68 4.48
N VAL A 60 8.54 2.95 5.35
CA VAL A 60 8.47 2.43 6.74
C VAL A 60 7.05 1.92 7.01
N SER A 61 6.96 0.72 7.59
CA SER A 61 5.72 0.14 8.10
C SER A 61 5.50 0.53 9.57
N SER A 62 4.24 0.83 9.93
CA SER A 62 3.84 1.11 11.30
C SER A 62 2.86 0.08 11.86
N VAL A 63 2.99 -0.20 13.16
CA VAL A 63 2.08 -1.07 13.93
C VAL A 63 1.69 -0.36 15.22
N ARG A 64 0.40 -0.09 15.40
CA ARG A 64 -0.16 0.43 16.65
C ARG A 64 -0.43 -0.71 17.64
N LYS A 65 -0.03 -0.52 18.90
CA LYS A 65 -0.31 -1.47 20.00
C LYS A 65 -0.99 -0.71 21.14
N LYS A 66 -2.10 -1.25 21.68
CA LYS A 66 -2.75 -0.71 22.87
C LYS A 66 -1.99 -1.16 24.12
N ASP A 67 -1.70 -0.24 25.03
CA ASP A 67 -1.15 -0.56 26.35
C ASP A 67 -2.23 -1.18 27.24
N LYS A 68 -1.91 -2.30 27.91
CA LYS A 68 -2.81 -2.97 28.84
C LYS A 68 -2.99 -2.22 30.17
N ARG A 69 -2.03 -1.37 30.56
CA ARG A 69 -2.06 -0.60 31.81
C ARG A 69 -2.62 0.81 31.61
N LYS A 70 -2.06 1.56 30.65
CA LYS A 70 -2.40 2.98 30.43
C LYS A 70 -3.48 3.23 29.38
N GLY A 71 -3.95 2.20 28.67
CA GLY A 71 -5.04 2.31 27.69
C GLY A 71 -4.71 3.06 26.38
N TRP A 72 -3.69 3.91 26.37
CA TRP A 72 -3.21 4.63 25.17
C TRP A 72 -2.68 3.70 24.07
N TYR A 73 -2.52 4.24 22.86
CA TYR A 73 -1.88 3.55 21.74
C TYR A 73 -0.43 4.03 21.58
N THR A 74 0.49 3.08 21.40
CA THR A 74 1.88 3.37 21.03
C THR A 74 2.12 2.89 19.60
N TYR A 75 2.74 3.74 18.78
CA TYR A 75 3.18 3.38 17.43
C TYR A 75 4.59 2.81 17.46
N PHE A 76 4.76 1.68 16.76
CA PHE A 76 6.06 1.09 16.50
C PHE A 76 6.32 1.08 14.99
N TRP A 77 7.57 1.35 14.62
CA TRP A 77 8.01 1.64 13.26
C TRP A 77 9.11 0.67 12.84
N ARG A 78 9.18 0.34 11.54
CA ARG A 78 10.17 -0.58 10.95
C ARG A 78 10.41 -0.20 9.48
N ILE A 79 11.67 -0.13 9.04
CA ILE A 79 11.98 0.15 7.64
C ILE A 79 11.62 -1.04 6.72
N GLU A 80 11.01 -0.73 5.58
CA GLU A 80 10.72 -1.67 4.49
C GLU A 80 11.82 -1.56 3.45
N ILE A 81 12.90 -2.32 3.67
CA ILE A 81 14.14 -2.29 2.87
C ILE A 81 13.85 -2.41 1.35
N LEU A 82 13.00 -3.37 0.96
CA LEU A 82 12.68 -3.63 -0.44
C LEU A 82 11.96 -2.44 -1.11
N LYS A 83 10.95 -1.85 -0.43
CA LYS A 83 10.27 -0.65 -0.94
C LYS A 83 11.19 0.57 -0.98
N SER A 84 12.12 0.66 -0.03
CA SER A 84 13.09 1.75 0.05
C SER A 84 14.09 1.71 -1.11
N LEU A 85 14.56 0.51 -1.49
CA LEU A 85 15.37 0.32 -2.69
C LEU A 85 14.57 0.57 -3.98
N GLU A 86 13.30 0.15 -4.05
CA GLU A 86 12.41 0.44 -5.20
C GLU A 86 12.21 1.96 -5.38
N PHE A 87 11.97 2.70 -4.29
CA PHE A 87 11.87 4.16 -4.31
C PHE A 87 13.18 4.85 -4.76
N VAL A 88 14.34 4.37 -4.32
CA VAL A 88 15.65 4.89 -4.78
C VAL A 88 15.84 4.63 -6.26
N ARG A 89 15.58 3.41 -6.73
CA ARG A 89 15.64 3.03 -8.16
C ARG A 89 14.79 3.96 -9.03
N ASP A 90 13.52 4.11 -8.69
CA ASP A 90 12.59 4.95 -9.45
C ASP A 90 12.96 6.44 -9.40
N THR A 91 13.59 6.89 -8.32
CA THR A 91 14.11 8.26 -8.20
C THR A 91 15.40 8.47 -9.01
N LEU A 92 16.28 7.48 -9.10
CA LEU A 92 17.47 7.50 -9.96
C LEU A 92 17.07 7.52 -11.44
N ILE A 93 16.13 6.67 -11.86
CA ILE A 93 15.58 6.65 -13.23
C ILE A 93 15.05 8.04 -13.60
N LYS A 94 14.17 8.63 -12.79
CA LYS A 94 13.62 9.97 -13.05
C LYS A 94 14.69 11.07 -13.15
N LYS A 95 15.74 11.01 -12.34
CA LYS A 95 16.88 11.94 -12.43
C LYS A 95 17.67 11.77 -13.73
N ILE A 96 17.91 10.52 -14.15
CA ILE A 96 18.59 10.19 -15.41
C ILE A 96 17.74 10.66 -16.61
N GLU A 97 16.43 10.45 -16.59
CA GLU A 97 15.49 10.96 -17.61
C GLU A 97 15.50 12.50 -17.68
N GLN A 98 15.42 13.18 -16.53
CA GLN A 98 15.49 14.64 -16.45
C GLN A 98 16.81 15.20 -17.01
N MET A 99 17.96 14.62 -16.64
CA MET A 99 19.26 15.03 -17.18
C MET A 99 19.39 14.75 -18.68
N ASN A 100 18.89 13.61 -19.17
CA ASN A 100 18.88 13.31 -20.61
C ASN A 100 18.01 14.30 -21.39
N ASN A 101 16.86 14.72 -20.84
CA ASN A 101 16.00 15.71 -21.48
C ASN A 101 16.62 17.12 -21.47
N GLN A 102 17.36 17.48 -20.41
CA GLN A 102 18.16 18.72 -20.38
C GLN A 102 19.30 18.70 -21.41
N ILE A 103 20.02 17.57 -21.56
CA ILE A 103 21.04 17.38 -22.59
C ILE A 103 20.43 17.53 -23.98
N LYS A 104 19.35 16.79 -24.30
CA LYS A 104 18.66 16.90 -25.60
C LYS A 104 18.24 18.34 -25.90
N SER A 105 17.68 19.05 -24.92
CA SER A 105 17.31 20.46 -25.07
C SER A 105 18.52 21.35 -25.37
N ARG A 106 19.71 21.06 -24.82
CA ARG A 106 20.95 21.82 -25.06
C ARG A 106 21.77 21.37 -26.27
N GLU A 107 21.45 20.21 -26.82
CA GLU A 107 21.98 19.72 -28.11
C GLU A 107 21.11 20.18 -29.29
N THR A 108 19.80 20.37 -29.10
CA THR A 108 18.87 20.88 -30.13
C THR A 108 18.73 22.40 -30.13
N LYS A 109 18.62 23.07 -28.98
CA LYS A 109 18.45 24.54 -28.91
C LYS A 109 19.79 25.25 -28.69
N ARG A 110 19.93 26.40 -29.34
CA ARG A 110 21.01 27.37 -29.06
C ARG A 110 20.68 28.19 -27.82
N PHE A 111 21.73 28.48 -27.05
CA PHE A 111 21.66 29.28 -25.83
C PHE A 111 22.65 30.43 -25.91
N TYR A 112 22.20 31.61 -25.49
CA TYR A 112 22.95 32.85 -25.49
C TYR A 112 23.08 33.35 -24.05
N SER A 113 24.18 34.03 -23.72
CA SER A 113 24.48 34.49 -22.36
C SER A 113 24.99 35.92 -22.31
N CYS A 114 24.63 36.65 -21.24
CA CYS A 114 25.17 37.98 -20.99
C CYS A 114 26.38 37.87 -20.05
N GLU A 115 27.53 38.39 -20.46
CA GLU A 115 28.77 38.31 -19.69
C GLU A 115 28.73 39.15 -18.39
N ARG A 116 27.90 40.21 -18.36
CA ARG A 116 27.73 41.08 -17.19
C ARG A 116 26.73 40.50 -16.18
N CYS A 117 25.53 40.16 -16.62
CA CYS A 117 24.46 39.65 -15.73
C CYS A 117 24.50 38.13 -15.49
N ASN A 118 25.31 37.37 -16.25
CA ASN A 118 25.34 35.90 -16.25
C ASN A 118 23.99 35.22 -16.60
N LEU A 119 23.03 35.99 -17.12
CA LEU A 119 21.73 35.51 -17.61
C LEU A 119 21.93 34.60 -18.84
N GLU A 120 21.24 33.45 -18.87
CA GLU A 120 21.24 32.49 -19.99
C GLU A 120 19.82 32.39 -20.59
N LEU A 121 19.70 32.60 -21.90
CA LEU A 121 18.43 32.56 -22.65
C LEU A 121 18.51 31.58 -23.83
N ASN A 122 17.38 31.00 -24.18
CA ASN A 122 17.15 30.30 -25.45
C ASN A 122 17.03 31.30 -26.61
N GLU A 123 17.36 30.86 -27.82
CA GLU A 123 17.29 31.62 -29.07
C GLU A 123 15.94 32.35 -29.30
N GLU A 124 14.81 31.70 -28.99
CA GLU A 124 13.47 32.29 -29.15
C GLU A 124 13.27 33.51 -28.22
N ASN A 125 13.84 33.48 -27.01
CA ASN A 125 13.76 34.59 -26.06
C ASN A 125 14.82 35.66 -26.34
N ALA A 126 15.99 35.28 -26.85
CA ALA A 126 17.02 36.22 -27.27
C ALA A 126 16.55 37.07 -28.45
N LEU A 127 15.84 36.47 -29.42
CA LEU A 127 15.20 37.17 -30.54
C LEU A 127 14.11 38.15 -30.08
N LEU A 128 13.34 37.82 -29.02
CA LEU A 128 12.32 38.71 -28.46
C LEU A 128 12.89 39.99 -27.80
N TYR A 129 14.19 40.01 -27.51
CA TYR A 129 14.91 41.16 -26.95
C TYR A 129 15.99 41.69 -27.91
N ASP A 130 15.88 41.43 -29.22
CA ASP A 130 16.86 41.84 -30.25
C ASP A 130 18.32 41.55 -29.86
N PHE A 131 18.54 40.36 -29.29
CA PHE A 131 19.81 39.87 -28.74
C PHE A 131 20.48 40.81 -27.71
N THR A 132 19.71 41.70 -27.07
CA THR A 132 20.19 42.71 -26.13
C THR A 132 19.67 42.47 -24.71
N CYS A 133 20.53 42.59 -23.70
CA CYS A 133 20.17 42.36 -22.31
C CYS A 133 19.37 43.54 -21.73
N ASN A 134 18.13 43.26 -21.32
CA ASN A 134 17.19 44.20 -20.69
C ASN A 134 17.67 44.84 -19.37
N GLU A 135 18.63 44.22 -18.67
CA GLU A 135 19.16 44.74 -17.40
C GLU A 135 20.38 45.68 -17.57
N CYS A 136 21.19 45.49 -18.62
CA CYS A 136 22.50 46.16 -18.73
C CYS A 136 22.89 46.65 -20.15
N GLY A 137 22.00 46.51 -21.13
CA GLY A 137 22.21 46.96 -22.52
C GLY A 137 23.30 46.19 -23.30
N ALA A 138 23.93 45.18 -22.71
CA ALA A 138 24.96 44.39 -23.38
C ALA A 138 24.35 43.34 -24.32
N ILE A 139 24.99 43.11 -25.47
CA ILE A 139 24.61 42.07 -26.44
C ILE A 139 24.86 40.67 -25.82
N PHE A 140 23.97 39.72 -26.04
CA PHE A 140 24.15 38.33 -25.62
C PHE A 140 25.12 37.57 -26.55
N THR A 141 26.11 36.88 -25.99
CA THR A 141 27.07 36.05 -26.73
C THR A 141 26.62 34.58 -26.78
N LEU A 142 26.97 33.85 -27.85
CA LEU A 142 26.59 32.43 -28.00
C LEU A 142 27.34 31.55 -26.98
N LYS A 143 26.61 30.70 -26.25
CA LYS A 143 27.18 29.92 -25.13
C LYS A 143 27.64 28.53 -25.56
N ASP A 144 28.89 28.22 -25.21
CA ASP A 144 29.56 26.97 -25.52
C ASP A 144 29.10 25.80 -24.61
N ASN A 145 27.93 25.22 -24.93
CA ASN A 145 27.30 24.15 -24.16
C ASN A 145 28.13 22.84 -24.08
N THR A 146 29.17 22.70 -24.90
CA THR A 146 30.00 21.48 -25.03
C THR A 146 30.60 21.01 -23.69
N LYS A 147 31.06 21.95 -22.85
CA LYS A 147 31.63 21.65 -21.52
C LYS A 147 30.56 21.14 -20.55
N LEU A 148 29.41 21.82 -20.49
CA LEU A 148 28.28 21.46 -19.63
C LEU A 148 27.68 20.09 -20.02
N ILE A 149 27.54 19.81 -21.32
CA ILE A 149 27.03 18.51 -21.81
C ILE A 149 27.96 17.37 -21.42
N ARG A 150 29.29 17.56 -21.50
CA ARG A 150 30.29 16.55 -21.03
C ARG A 150 30.18 16.30 -19.53
N GLU A 151 29.95 17.33 -18.72
CA GLU A 151 29.76 17.17 -17.27
C GLU A 151 28.43 16.48 -16.94
N MET A 152 27.33 16.87 -17.59
CA MET A 152 26.02 16.21 -17.43
C MET A 152 26.10 14.72 -17.79
N LYS A 153 26.78 14.36 -18.88
CA LYS A 153 27.00 12.96 -19.27
C LYS A 153 27.83 12.20 -18.22
N ARG A 154 28.94 12.77 -17.74
CA ARG A 154 29.73 12.21 -16.61
C ARG A 154 28.93 12.03 -15.32
N ASN A 155 27.91 12.84 -15.08
CA ASN A 155 27.05 12.71 -13.91
C ASN A 155 25.94 11.66 -14.12
N ILE A 156 25.41 11.49 -15.34
CA ILE A 156 24.58 10.35 -15.72
C ILE A 156 25.37 9.04 -15.54
N ASP A 157 26.63 8.96 -15.97
CA ASP A 157 27.45 7.75 -15.82
C ASP A 157 27.59 7.31 -14.34
N LYS A 158 27.65 8.26 -13.40
CA LYS A 158 27.66 7.98 -11.95
C LYS A 158 26.30 7.44 -11.50
N LEU A 159 25.21 8.12 -11.87
CA LEU A 159 23.84 7.73 -11.50
C LEU A 159 23.46 6.35 -12.07
N SER A 160 23.91 6.02 -13.28
CA SER A 160 23.71 4.71 -13.92
C SER A 160 24.48 3.59 -13.21
N LYS A 161 25.67 3.87 -12.66
CA LYS A 161 26.41 2.92 -11.81
C LYS A 161 25.71 2.71 -10.47
N ASP A 162 25.28 3.78 -9.80
CA ASP A 162 24.47 3.71 -8.57
C ASP A 162 23.17 2.92 -8.81
N LEU A 163 22.49 3.13 -9.95
CA LEU A 163 21.29 2.38 -10.35
C LEU A 163 21.56 0.87 -10.47
N ALA A 164 22.64 0.48 -11.16
CA ALA A 164 23.00 -0.92 -11.32
C ALA A 164 23.27 -1.62 -9.97
N PHE A 165 23.93 -0.95 -9.02
CA PHE A 165 24.11 -1.48 -7.67
C PHE A 165 22.79 -1.63 -6.90
N VAL A 166 21.85 -0.69 -7.05
CA VAL A 166 20.51 -0.77 -6.42
C VAL A 166 19.70 -1.93 -7.01
N GLU A 167 19.76 -2.16 -8.32
CA GLU A 167 19.10 -3.31 -8.96
C GLU A 167 19.71 -4.65 -8.51
N GLU A 168 21.03 -4.71 -8.35
CA GLU A 168 21.70 -5.89 -7.83
C GLU A 168 21.29 -6.18 -6.36
N GLU A 169 21.21 -5.17 -5.49
CA GLU A 169 20.70 -5.35 -4.12
C GLU A 169 19.21 -5.71 -4.09
N LEU A 170 18.38 -5.18 -5.00
CA LEU A 170 16.97 -5.56 -5.13
C LEU A 170 16.78 -7.04 -5.46
N THR A 171 17.56 -7.59 -6.41
CA THR A 171 17.48 -9.04 -6.74
C THR A 171 17.92 -9.90 -5.55
N LYS A 172 19.00 -9.49 -4.85
CA LYS A 172 19.49 -10.15 -3.63
C LYS A 172 18.41 -10.20 -2.54
N GLU A 173 17.78 -9.07 -2.20
CA GLU A 173 16.73 -9.00 -1.17
C GLU A 173 15.45 -9.73 -1.57
N ARG A 174 14.97 -9.60 -2.82
CA ARG A 174 13.84 -10.39 -3.33
C ARG A 174 14.09 -11.89 -3.15
N SER A 175 15.29 -12.37 -3.50
CA SER A 175 15.65 -13.79 -3.31
C SER A 175 15.64 -14.23 -1.84
N LYS A 176 16.09 -13.37 -0.90
CA LYS A 176 16.07 -13.66 0.55
C LYS A 176 14.62 -13.74 1.06
N ILE A 177 13.78 -12.81 0.63
CA ILE A 177 12.36 -12.75 0.98
C ILE A 177 11.62 -13.98 0.48
N ASP A 178 11.84 -14.42 -0.76
CA ASP A 178 11.14 -15.57 -1.32
C ASP A 178 11.64 -16.90 -0.73
N LYS A 179 12.95 -17.04 -0.45
CA LYS A 179 13.50 -18.14 0.35
C LYS A 179 12.85 -18.18 1.75
N LYS A 180 12.55 -17.02 2.36
CA LYS A 180 11.86 -16.92 3.66
C LYS A 180 10.37 -17.27 3.57
N LYS A 181 9.64 -16.79 2.54
CA LYS A 181 8.23 -17.17 2.25
C LYS A 181 8.11 -18.69 2.07
N LEU A 182 8.97 -19.29 1.23
CA LEU A 182 8.97 -20.73 0.95
C LEU A 182 9.26 -21.56 2.20
N ARG A 183 10.18 -21.12 3.06
CA ARG A 183 10.44 -21.73 4.38
C ARG A 183 9.23 -21.61 5.32
N GLY A 184 8.50 -20.49 5.27
CA GLY A 184 7.25 -20.29 6.01
C GLY A 184 6.14 -21.25 5.56
N LEU A 185 5.85 -21.28 4.26
CA LEU A 185 4.86 -22.18 3.66
C LEU A 185 5.15 -23.65 3.99
N LYS A 186 6.40 -24.11 3.83
CA LYS A 186 6.82 -25.47 4.19
C LYS A 186 6.66 -25.79 5.69
N LYS A 187 6.80 -24.80 6.59
CA LYS A 187 6.51 -24.97 8.03
C LYS A 187 5.02 -25.05 8.30
N GLU A 188 4.21 -24.16 7.73
CA GLU A 188 2.76 -24.21 7.87
C GLU A 188 2.17 -25.52 7.36
N GLU A 189 2.65 -26.01 6.22
CA GLU A 189 2.16 -27.25 5.60
C GLU A 189 2.49 -28.46 6.47
N LYS A 190 3.69 -28.52 7.07
CA LYS A 190 4.04 -29.53 8.08
C LYS A 190 3.09 -29.45 9.29
N ILE A 191 2.83 -28.25 9.83
CA ILE A 191 1.90 -28.05 10.96
C ILE A 191 0.46 -28.46 10.59
N LYS A 192 0.01 -28.18 9.36
CA LYS A 192 -1.30 -28.60 8.83
C LYS A 192 -1.39 -30.13 8.71
N LYS A 193 -0.34 -30.79 8.20
CA LYS A 193 -0.22 -32.25 8.10
C LYS A 193 -0.21 -32.92 9.48
N GLU A 194 0.55 -32.39 10.43
CA GLU A 194 0.64 -32.90 11.81
C GLU A 194 -0.68 -32.76 12.57
N LYS A 195 -1.35 -31.59 12.48
CA LYS A 195 -2.69 -31.38 13.05
C LYS A 195 -3.73 -32.34 12.45
N SER A 196 -3.65 -32.61 11.15
CA SER A 196 -4.50 -33.59 10.47
C SER A 196 -4.25 -35.02 10.99
N PHE A 197 -2.99 -35.42 11.19
CA PHE A 197 -2.63 -36.72 11.74
C PHE A 197 -3.15 -36.89 13.18
N LYS A 198 -2.87 -35.93 14.07
CA LYS A 198 -3.36 -35.93 15.47
C LYS A 198 -4.90 -36.00 15.53
N LYS A 199 -5.61 -35.31 14.64
CA LYS A 199 -7.09 -35.39 14.54
C LYS A 199 -7.58 -36.78 14.06
N LYS A 200 -6.91 -37.41 13.10
CA LYS A 200 -7.21 -38.80 12.68
C LYS A 200 -6.99 -39.80 13.82
N GLU A 201 -5.92 -39.62 14.59
CA GLU A 201 -5.56 -40.50 15.71
C GLU A 201 -6.56 -40.39 16.87
N LEU A 202 -6.95 -39.17 17.24
CA LEU A 202 -8.02 -38.91 18.22
C LEU A 202 -9.32 -39.59 17.80
N ASN A 203 -9.76 -39.41 16.55
CA ASN A 203 -10.96 -40.06 16.02
C ASN A 203 -10.86 -41.60 16.04
N LYS A 204 -9.67 -42.18 15.84
CA LYS A 204 -9.44 -43.64 15.94
C LYS A 204 -9.55 -44.13 17.39
N LYS A 205 -8.97 -43.37 18.35
CA LYS A 205 -9.05 -43.64 19.79
C LYS A 205 -10.48 -43.50 20.32
N GLU A 206 -11.26 -42.53 19.85
CA GLU A 206 -12.69 -42.42 20.18
C GLU A 206 -13.51 -43.60 19.65
N LYS A 207 -13.29 -44.02 18.39
CA LYS A 207 -13.97 -45.20 17.83
C LYS A 207 -13.68 -46.45 18.65
N ALA A 208 -12.42 -46.70 19.03
CA ALA A 208 -12.04 -47.83 19.90
C ALA A 208 -12.74 -47.78 21.27
N LYS A 209 -12.81 -46.60 21.91
CA LYS A 209 -13.55 -46.40 23.17
C LYS A 209 -15.06 -46.59 23.03
N ARG A 210 -15.64 -46.35 21.84
CA ARG A 210 -17.06 -46.66 21.55
C ARG A 210 -17.32 -48.14 21.32
N MET A 211 -16.41 -48.88 20.67
CA MET A 211 -16.56 -50.32 20.44
C MET A 211 -16.44 -51.13 21.74
N SER A 212 -15.39 -50.90 22.53
CA SER A 212 -15.19 -51.56 23.83
C SER A 212 -16.35 -51.33 24.81
N LYS A 213 -16.90 -50.11 24.90
CA LYS A 213 -18.14 -49.86 25.66
C LYS A 213 -19.32 -50.71 25.16
N LYS A 214 -19.44 -50.92 23.85
CA LYS A 214 -20.50 -51.77 23.25
C LYS A 214 -20.34 -53.24 23.67
N GLU A 215 -19.12 -53.77 23.66
CA GLU A 215 -18.82 -55.14 24.11
C GLU A 215 -19.12 -55.35 25.60
N THR A 216 -18.75 -54.39 26.47
CA THR A 216 -19.11 -54.45 27.90
C THR A 216 -20.63 -54.41 28.13
N SER A 217 -21.40 -53.72 27.27
CA SER A 217 -22.86 -53.70 27.35
C SER A 217 -23.50 -55.03 26.91
N LEU A 218 -22.89 -55.74 25.94
CA LEU A 218 -23.36 -57.04 25.47
C LEU A 218 -23.12 -58.15 26.52
N LYS A 219 -22.00 -58.11 27.26
CA LYS A 219 -21.74 -59.06 28.36
C LYS A 219 -22.73 -58.92 29.53
N LYS A 220 -23.26 -57.71 29.82
CA LYS A 220 -24.25 -57.50 30.90
C LYS A 220 -25.66 -58.02 30.58
N ASN A 221 -26.03 -58.17 29.31
CA ASN A 221 -27.39 -58.57 28.91
C ASN A 221 -27.60 -60.10 28.79
N LYS A 222 -26.64 -60.93 29.21
CA LYS A 222 -26.73 -62.40 29.08
C LYS A 222 -27.22 -63.14 30.34
N THR A 223 -27.46 -62.44 31.46
CA THR A 223 -27.85 -63.05 32.76
C THR A 223 -29.25 -62.69 33.25
N LEU A 224 -29.95 -61.73 32.64
CA LEU A 224 -31.27 -61.25 33.11
C LEU A 224 -32.33 -61.25 32.01
N LYS A 225 -32.90 -62.43 31.73
CA LYS A 225 -34.20 -62.59 31.06
C LYS A 225 -34.99 -63.78 31.64
N LYS A 226 -35.75 -63.52 32.71
CA LYS A 226 -36.90 -64.35 33.11
C LYS A 226 -37.94 -63.45 33.78
N ASN A 227 -39.21 -63.58 33.34
CA ASN A 227 -40.45 -63.07 33.96
C ASN A 227 -40.64 -61.52 33.94
N VAL A 228 -41.75 -60.92 33.48
CA VAL A 228 -43.22 -61.02 33.78
C VAL A 228 -43.62 -60.09 34.96
N SER A 229 -44.67 -59.24 34.94
CA SER A 229 -45.54 -58.71 33.85
C SER A 229 -46.51 -57.58 34.35
N LEU A 230 -47.30 -56.98 33.42
CA LEU A 230 -48.65 -56.36 33.60
C LEU A 230 -48.90 -55.05 34.42
N LYS A 231 -49.46 -54.00 33.73
CA LYS A 231 -50.75 -53.24 33.96
C LYS A 231 -51.10 -52.64 35.36
N LYS A 232 -51.86 -51.52 35.54
CA LYS A 232 -52.52 -50.50 34.65
C LYS A 232 -53.12 -49.27 35.40
N THR A 233 -53.08 -48.07 34.79
CA THR A 233 -54.07 -46.93 34.83
C THR A 233 -54.37 -46.20 36.17
N SER A 234 -54.90 -44.96 36.21
CA SER A 234 -55.77 -44.17 35.28
C SER A 234 -55.39 -42.64 35.24
N LYS A 235 -56.10 -41.61 34.72
CA LYS A 235 -57.50 -41.46 34.20
C LYS A 235 -57.67 -40.52 32.96
N THR A 236 -57.92 -39.20 33.11
CA THR A 236 -58.47 -38.25 32.10
C THR A 236 -57.92 -36.81 32.28
N LYS A 237 -57.89 -35.83 31.34
CA LYS A 237 -58.59 -35.46 30.06
C LYS A 237 -59.77 -34.46 30.20
N PRO A 238 -59.96 -33.49 29.26
CA PRO A 238 -60.46 -33.64 27.86
C PRO A 238 -59.38 -33.41 26.75
N VAL A 239 -59.42 -33.74 25.43
CA VAL A 239 -60.42 -33.88 24.31
C VAL A 239 -60.54 -32.57 23.48
N SER A 240 -60.57 -32.47 22.13
CA SER A 240 -60.82 -33.38 20.95
C SER A 240 -59.82 -33.11 19.77
N LYS A 241 -59.39 -34.06 18.90
CA LYS A 241 -59.99 -34.68 17.68
C LYS A 241 -60.34 -33.70 16.50
N ALA A 242 -60.11 -33.99 15.20
CA ALA A 242 -59.33 -35.07 14.53
C ALA A 242 -59.24 -34.93 12.97
N LYS A 243 -58.16 -35.49 12.33
CA LYS A 243 -58.08 -36.10 10.95
C LYS A 243 -58.29 -35.15 9.72
N ILE A 244 -57.89 -35.42 8.46
CA ILE A 244 -57.09 -36.46 7.74
C ILE A 244 -56.48 -35.82 6.44
N LYS A 245 -55.17 -35.92 6.12
CA LYS A 245 -54.49 -36.73 5.05
C LYS A 245 -54.96 -36.54 3.57
N PRO A 246 -54.16 -36.86 2.52
CA PRO A 246 -52.68 -36.83 2.35
C PRO A 246 -52.13 -36.51 0.91
N VAL A 247 -50.80 -36.22 0.77
CA VAL A 247 -49.88 -36.70 -0.33
C VAL A 247 -50.18 -36.28 -1.82
N LYS A 248 -49.24 -35.77 -2.67
CA LYS A 248 -48.06 -36.47 -3.27
C LYS A 248 -47.14 -35.53 -4.11
N LYS A 249 -45.82 -35.78 -4.07
CA LYS A 249 -44.79 -35.71 -5.15
C LYS A 249 -44.55 -34.48 -6.09
N VAL A 250 -43.26 -34.17 -6.22
CA VAL A 250 -42.45 -33.89 -7.47
C VAL A 250 -42.25 -32.44 -7.98
N GLN A 251 -40.96 -32.04 -7.92
CA GLN A 251 -40.13 -31.24 -8.86
C GLN A 251 -40.76 -30.18 -9.80
N ASN A 252 -40.18 -28.96 -9.82
CA ASN A 252 -39.36 -28.54 -10.99
C ASN A 252 -38.40 -27.36 -10.71
N LYS A 253 -37.57 -27.00 -11.71
CA LYS A 253 -36.65 -25.84 -11.76
C LYS A 253 -37.26 -24.68 -12.59
N LYS A 254 -36.77 -23.46 -12.34
CA LYS A 254 -37.03 -22.20 -13.11
C LYS A 254 -38.50 -21.72 -12.99
N LYS A 255 -38.85 -20.44 -13.23
CA LYS A 255 -38.17 -19.34 -13.94
C LYS A 255 -38.54 -17.98 -13.30
N ILE A 256 -37.84 -16.90 -13.69
CA ILE A 256 -38.15 -15.50 -13.32
C ILE A 256 -39.41 -15.00 -14.07
N PRO A 257 -40.23 -14.14 -13.46
CA PRO A 257 -40.92 -13.08 -14.18
C PRO A 257 -40.46 -11.68 -13.70
N ALA A 258 -40.45 -10.71 -14.61
CA ALA A 258 -40.29 -9.29 -14.30
C ALA A 258 -41.59 -8.55 -14.62
N ASN A 259 -41.88 -7.43 -13.96
CA ASN A 259 -42.16 -6.15 -14.63
C ASN A 259 -42.33 -5.01 -13.60
N ILE A 260 -41.74 -3.84 -13.86
CA ILE A 260 -42.13 -2.57 -13.22
C ILE A 260 -42.36 -1.55 -14.34
N LYS A 261 -43.64 -1.19 -14.57
CA LYS A 261 -44.05 -0.06 -15.41
C LYS A 261 -44.20 1.17 -14.49
N LYS A 262 -43.40 2.21 -14.67
CA LYS A 262 -43.57 3.37 -15.60
C LYS A 262 -44.72 4.31 -15.22
N ILE A 263 -44.35 5.51 -14.78
CA ILE A 263 -44.98 6.84 -15.00
C ILE A 263 -43.98 7.89 -14.45
N SER A 264 -43.71 9.07 -15.05
CA SER A 264 -43.83 9.51 -16.45
C SER A 264 -43.07 10.84 -16.68
N LYS A 265 -42.62 11.13 -17.92
CA LYS A 265 -42.32 12.49 -18.49
C LYS A 265 -41.14 13.28 -17.85
N LYS A 266 -40.44 14.20 -18.54
CA LYS A 266 -40.29 14.49 -19.99
C LYS A 266 -38.94 15.19 -20.29
N GLU A 267 -38.67 15.43 -21.57
CA GLU A 267 -37.41 15.98 -22.12
C GLU A 267 -37.04 17.39 -21.62
N LYS A 268 -35.73 17.72 -21.59
CA LYS A 268 -35.10 18.58 -22.62
C LYS A 268 -33.57 18.67 -22.53
N VAL A 269 -32.94 18.85 -23.69
CA VAL A 269 -31.51 19.16 -23.88
C VAL A 269 -31.31 20.69 -23.85
N GLY A 270 -30.16 21.19 -23.37
CA GLY A 270 -29.96 22.63 -23.16
C GLY A 270 -28.53 23.13 -23.02
N VAL A 271 -27.58 22.68 -23.85
CA VAL A 271 -26.25 23.33 -23.93
C VAL A 271 -26.39 24.69 -24.61
N LYS A 272 -26.06 25.80 -23.91
CA LYS A 272 -25.76 27.08 -24.57
C LYS A 272 -24.86 28.00 -23.76
N LYS A 273 -23.94 28.61 -24.51
CA LYS A 273 -23.03 29.71 -24.16
C LYS A 273 -23.73 30.82 -23.33
N VAL A 274 -23.01 31.37 -22.37
CA VAL A 274 -23.23 32.75 -21.90
C VAL A 274 -22.20 33.64 -22.58
N GLN A 275 -22.64 34.64 -23.34
CA GLN A 275 -21.79 35.69 -23.89
C GLN A 275 -21.88 36.97 -23.06
N ASN A 276 -20.88 37.83 -23.24
CA ASN A 276 -20.81 39.23 -22.81
C ASN A 276 -22.18 39.93 -22.63
N LYS A 277 -22.36 40.55 -21.47
CA LYS A 277 -23.09 41.83 -21.39
C LYS A 277 -22.13 42.94 -20.99
N LYS A 278 -21.82 43.82 -21.95
CA LYS A 278 -21.33 45.17 -21.62
C LYS A 278 -22.40 45.83 -20.75
N LYS A 279 -22.02 46.38 -19.61
CA LYS A 279 -22.81 47.43 -18.93
C LYS A 279 -22.09 48.75 -19.15
N SER A 280 -22.76 49.68 -19.81
CA SER A 280 -22.35 51.08 -19.82
C SER A 280 -22.67 51.70 -18.47
N THR A 281 -21.75 52.51 -17.95
CA THR A 281 -22.03 53.52 -16.93
C THR A 281 -21.59 54.86 -17.49
N ARG A 282 -22.57 55.73 -17.79
CA ARG A 282 -22.37 57.11 -18.25
C ARG A 282 -23.03 58.04 -17.24
N ASN A 283 -22.20 58.70 -16.45
CA ASN A 283 -22.42 59.88 -15.62
C ASN A 283 -21.09 60.67 -15.78
N GLN A 284 -20.96 61.96 -16.15
CA GLN A 284 -21.82 63.14 -15.97
C GLN A 284 -22.15 63.39 -14.48
N THR A 285 -21.77 64.51 -13.85
CA THR A 285 -21.07 65.73 -14.34
C THR A 285 -20.52 66.52 -13.14
N LYS A 286 -19.87 67.66 -13.39
CA LYS A 286 -19.33 68.66 -12.43
C LYS A 286 -17.96 68.29 -11.84
N SER A 287 -17.00 69.21 -11.72
CA SER A 287 -16.99 70.65 -12.10
C SER A 287 -15.67 71.02 -12.75
#